data_AF-A0A1T4VAJ1-F1
#
_entry.id   AF-A0A1T4VAJ1-F1
#
_cell.length_a   1.000
_cell.length_b   1.000
_cell.length_c   1.000
_cell.angle_alpha   90.00
_cell.angle_beta   90.00
_cell.angle_gamma   90.00
#
_symmetry.space_group_name_H-M   'P 1'
#
loop_
_entity.id
_entity.type
_entity.pdbx_description
1 polymer ?
#
loop_
_entity_poly.entity_id
_entity_poly.type
_entity_poly.pdbx_seq_one_letter_code
_entity_poly.pdbx_strand_id
1 'polypeptide(L)'
;MGLVNEIINKNGEKVVIETMNCLQVTEAFKRIKGWEIISSFSVGGFLYLGFSKNMPGKMIVISDSKAKILDCNDGSLVECNAEYDEREYVAICDMIEDEYITLVGPYGGSISHETTSGERVEIEYLGEKVTPYKTLKYEQILFVDTMGNREIIYRSNPPYLYGFSDDGNYFVLADDGGIDVLRRI
;
A
#
# COMPACT_ATOMS: atom_id res chain seq x y z
N MET A 1 17.88 12.22 -1.64
CA MET A 1 18.71 11.17 -1.03
C MET A 1 17.92 10.59 0.14
N GLY A 2 18.02 9.28 0.40
CA GLY A 2 17.29 8.64 1.48
C GLY A 2 17.77 9.08 2.87
N LEU A 3 17.05 8.70 3.93
CA LEU A 3 17.54 8.90 5.30
C LEU A 3 18.41 7.72 5.70
N VAL A 4 19.63 8.00 6.15
CA VAL A 4 20.56 6.99 6.65
C VAL A 4 20.29 6.75 8.13
N ASN A 5 20.06 5.49 8.51
CA ASN A 5 19.77 5.08 9.88
C ASN A 5 20.70 3.96 10.33
N GLU A 6 21.24 4.09 11.54
CA GLU A 6 21.83 2.96 12.29
C GLU A 6 20.71 2.22 13.02
N ILE A 7 20.64 0.91 12.81
CA ILE A 7 19.64 0.00 13.40
C ILE A 7 20.34 -1.23 13.98
N ILE A 8 19.63 -1.96 14.84
CA ILE A 8 20.01 -3.28 15.33
C ILE A 8 19.25 -4.33 14.52
N ASN A 9 19.96 -5.18 13.78
CA ASN A 9 19.34 -6.23 12.98
C ASN A 9 18.87 -7.41 13.86
N LYS A 10 18.23 -8.42 13.25
CA LYS A 10 17.77 -9.63 13.94
C LYS A 10 18.87 -10.45 14.65
N ASN A 11 20.14 -10.24 14.30
CA ASN A 11 21.29 -10.90 14.93
C ASN A 11 21.88 -10.08 16.10
N GLY A 12 21.31 -8.91 16.41
CA GLY A 12 21.85 -8.00 17.43
C GLY A 12 23.00 -7.12 16.96
N GLU A 13 23.27 -7.09 15.64
CA GLU A 13 24.37 -6.33 15.06
C GLU A 13 23.92 -4.93 14.66
N LYS A 14 24.80 -3.95 14.90
CA LYS A 14 24.62 -2.60 14.37
C LYS A 14 24.87 -2.59 12.87
N VAL A 15 23.88 -2.17 12.10
CA VAL A 15 23.97 -2.01 10.65
C VAL A 15 23.43 -0.65 10.23
N VAL A 16 23.96 -0.14 9.11
CA VAL A 16 23.51 1.12 8.51
C VAL A 16 22.61 0.80 7.32
N ILE A 17 21.42 1.38 7.30
CA ILE A 17 20.47 1.29 6.18
C ILE A 17 20.18 2.68 5.62
N GLU A 18 19.87 2.76 4.34
CA GLU A 18 19.31 3.96 3.70
C GLU A 18 17.83 3.70 3.39
N THR A 19 16.93 4.53 3.92
CA THR A 19 15.50 4.47 3.60
C THR A 19 15.21 5.07 2.24
N MET A 20 14.13 4.64 1.60
CA MET A 20 13.66 5.23 0.35
C MET A 20 12.78 6.45 0.64
N ASN A 21 13.00 7.55 -0.10
CA ASN A 21 12.04 8.66 -0.18
C ASN A 21 11.01 8.42 -1.31
N CYS A 22 9.98 9.27 -1.39
CA CYS A 22 8.91 9.15 -2.40
C CYS A 22 9.41 9.06 -3.85
N LEU A 23 10.46 9.80 -4.21
CA LEU A 23 11.05 9.72 -5.56
C LEU A 23 11.71 8.35 -5.80
N GLN A 24 12.44 7.82 -4.81
CA GLN A 24 13.06 6.50 -4.92
C GLN A 24 12.02 5.38 -5.01
N VAL A 25 10.91 5.49 -4.28
CA VAL A 25 9.75 4.57 -4.37
C VAL A 25 9.12 4.65 -5.77
N THR A 26 8.82 5.85 -6.26
CA THR A 26 8.28 6.07 -7.61
C THR A 26 9.19 5.47 -8.69
N GLU A 27 10.50 5.70 -8.61
CA GLU A 27 11.45 5.13 -9.56
C GLU A 27 11.57 3.61 -9.44
N ALA A 28 11.33 3.03 -8.26
CA ALA A 28 11.27 1.58 -8.09
C ALA A 28 10.03 0.97 -8.75
N PHE A 29 8.86 1.59 -8.58
CA PHE A 29 7.65 1.17 -9.27
C PHE A 29 7.79 1.17 -10.79
N LYS A 30 8.45 2.18 -11.37
CA LYS A 30 8.74 2.22 -12.82
C LYS A 30 9.61 1.08 -13.33
N ARG A 31 10.34 0.36 -12.47
CA ARG A 31 11.16 -0.80 -12.85
C ARG A 31 10.38 -2.10 -12.88
N ILE A 32 9.17 -2.14 -12.32
CA ILE A 32 8.30 -3.31 -12.35
C ILE A 32 7.75 -3.46 -13.77
N LYS A 33 8.16 -4.51 -14.47
CA LYS A 33 7.72 -4.77 -15.84
C LYS A 33 6.25 -5.17 -15.88
N GLY A 34 5.51 -4.63 -16.84
CA GLY A 34 4.08 -4.93 -17.02
C GLY A 34 3.17 -4.19 -16.04
N TRP A 35 3.70 -3.19 -15.33
CA TRP A 35 2.94 -2.35 -14.42
C TRP A 35 3.24 -0.87 -14.68
N GLU A 36 2.25 -0.03 -14.47
CA GLU A 36 2.37 1.43 -14.52
C GLU A 36 1.77 2.08 -13.28
N ILE A 37 2.29 3.25 -12.92
CA ILE A 37 1.73 4.06 -11.84
C ILE A 37 0.55 4.84 -12.40
N ILE A 38 -0.66 4.61 -11.86
CA ILE A 38 -1.87 5.32 -12.30
C ILE A 38 -2.20 6.50 -11.41
N SER A 39 -1.84 6.45 -10.13
CA SER A 39 -2.08 7.56 -9.20
C SER A 39 -1.11 7.51 -8.03
N SER A 40 -0.74 8.70 -7.54
CA SER A 40 0.06 8.93 -6.34
C SER A 40 -0.46 10.19 -5.67
N PHE A 41 -1.04 10.06 -4.48
CA PHE A 41 -1.70 11.17 -3.81
C PHE A 41 -1.64 11.05 -2.28
N SER A 42 -1.60 12.18 -1.59
CA SER A 42 -1.63 12.22 -0.14
C SER A 42 -3.07 12.20 0.39
N VAL A 43 -3.28 11.49 1.50
CA VAL A 43 -4.56 11.42 2.22
C VAL A 43 -4.32 11.81 3.68
N GLY A 44 -4.77 13.01 4.06
CA GLY A 44 -4.77 13.42 5.47
C GLY A 44 -5.76 12.59 6.27
N GLY A 45 -5.34 12.06 7.41
CA GLY A 45 -6.20 11.26 8.29
C GLY A 45 -6.64 9.93 7.67
N PHE A 46 -5.78 9.29 6.87
CA PHE A 46 -6.07 7.99 6.25
C PHE A 46 -6.52 6.94 7.28
N LEU A 47 -7.65 6.27 7.01
CA LEU A 47 -8.21 5.23 7.88
C LEU A 47 -8.27 3.88 7.17
N TYR A 48 -8.86 3.81 5.99
CA TYR A 48 -9.09 2.55 5.27
C TYR A 48 -9.11 2.76 3.76
N LEU A 49 -8.88 1.68 3.01
CA LEU A 49 -9.23 1.58 1.60
C LEU A 49 -9.82 0.19 1.29
N GLY A 50 -10.43 0.04 0.13
CA GLY A 50 -10.94 -1.25 -0.33
C GLY A 50 -11.19 -1.25 -1.83
N PHE A 51 -10.85 -2.36 -2.50
CA PHE A 51 -11.19 -2.55 -3.90
C PHE A 51 -12.61 -3.10 -4.03
N SER A 52 -13.36 -2.60 -5.01
CA SER A 52 -14.65 -3.18 -5.36
C SER A 52 -14.47 -4.51 -6.08
N LYS A 53 -15.24 -5.51 -5.68
CA LYS A 53 -15.37 -6.81 -6.35
C LYS A 53 -16.29 -6.73 -7.56
N ASN A 54 -17.34 -5.90 -7.49
CA ASN A 54 -18.30 -5.74 -8.58
C ASN A 54 -17.75 -4.85 -9.70
N MET A 55 -16.87 -3.90 -9.35
CA MET A 55 -16.20 -2.97 -10.25
C MET A 55 -14.70 -2.93 -9.94
N PRO A 56 -13.90 -3.93 -10.36
CA PRO A 56 -12.49 -4.09 -9.96
C PRO A 56 -11.58 -2.87 -10.17
N GLY A 57 -11.90 -2.01 -11.14
CA GLY A 57 -11.20 -0.75 -11.37
C GLY A 57 -11.59 0.40 -10.45
N LYS A 58 -12.35 0.17 -9.39
CA LYS A 58 -12.75 1.17 -8.40
C LYS A 58 -12.22 0.81 -7.02
N MET A 59 -11.65 1.79 -6.33
CA MET A 59 -11.16 1.64 -4.97
C MET A 59 -11.74 2.75 -4.09
N ILE A 60 -12.38 2.40 -2.98
CA ILE A 60 -12.77 3.36 -1.95
C ILE A 60 -11.56 3.71 -1.09
N VAL A 61 -11.43 4.98 -0.74
CA VAL A 61 -10.45 5.52 0.20
C VAL A 61 -11.18 6.34 1.24
N ILE A 62 -11.03 5.97 2.51
CA ILE A 62 -11.69 6.58 3.66
C ILE A 62 -10.65 7.28 4.52
N SER A 63 -10.90 8.56 4.81
CA SER A 63 -10.18 9.33 5.81
C SER A 63 -11.12 9.76 6.94
N ASP A 64 -10.55 10.37 7.98
CA ASP A 64 -11.25 10.95 9.13
C ASP A 64 -12.32 12.01 8.79
N SER A 65 -12.30 12.53 7.56
CA SER A 65 -13.07 13.68 7.13
C SER A 65 -13.91 13.43 5.89
N LYS A 66 -13.58 12.43 5.07
CA LYS A 66 -14.28 12.12 3.82
C LYS A 66 -13.97 10.75 3.27
N ALA A 67 -14.85 10.27 2.40
CA ALA A 67 -14.61 9.13 1.53
C ALA A 67 -14.45 9.60 0.07
N LYS A 68 -13.63 8.87 -0.68
CA LYS A 68 -13.43 9.07 -2.12
C LYS A 68 -13.43 7.73 -2.83
N ILE A 69 -13.85 7.73 -4.08
CA ILE A 69 -13.57 6.64 -5.02
C ILE A 69 -12.43 7.08 -5.94
N LEU A 70 -11.39 6.24 -6.01
CA LEU A 70 -10.39 6.25 -7.05
C LEU A 70 -10.87 5.38 -8.21
N ASP A 71 -10.85 5.90 -9.43
CA ASP A 71 -10.87 5.09 -10.64
C ASP A 71 -9.43 4.66 -10.99
N CYS A 72 -9.16 3.37 -10.82
CA CYS A 72 -7.84 2.80 -11.06
C CYS A 72 -7.48 2.70 -12.55
N ASN A 73 -8.41 3.01 -13.47
CA ASN A 73 -8.14 3.01 -14.90
C ASN A 73 -7.54 4.33 -15.41
N ASP A 74 -7.87 5.45 -14.78
CA ASP A 74 -7.40 6.78 -15.20
C ASP A 74 -6.77 7.59 -14.06
N GLY A 75 -6.79 7.08 -12.84
CA GLY A 75 -6.21 7.71 -11.67
C GLY A 75 -7.06 8.82 -11.05
N SER A 76 -8.29 9.04 -11.53
CA SER A 76 -9.17 10.10 -11.05
C SER A 76 -9.74 9.79 -9.65
N LEU A 77 -9.82 10.81 -8.80
CA LEU A 77 -10.45 10.73 -7.48
C LEU A 77 -11.67 11.62 -7.41
N VAL A 78 -12.78 11.06 -6.92
CA VAL A 78 -14.04 11.78 -6.72
C VAL A 78 -14.54 11.53 -5.30
N GLU A 79 -15.02 12.57 -4.63
CA GLU A 79 -15.64 12.43 -3.29
C GLU A 79 -16.97 11.67 -3.39
N CYS A 80 -17.22 10.78 -2.43
CA CYS A 80 -18.46 9.98 -2.32
C CYS A 80 -19.06 10.07 -0.93
N ASN A 81 -20.33 9.71 -0.81
CA ASN A 81 -20.92 9.39 0.48
C ASN A 81 -20.73 7.89 0.74
N ALA A 82 -20.10 7.58 1.88
CA ALA A 82 -19.90 6.21 2.31
C ALA A 82 -20.21 6.06 3.79
N GLU A 83 -20.80 4.92 4.14
CA GLU A 83 -20.92 4.45 5.51
C GLU A 83 -20.00 3.24 5.66
N TYR A 84 -19.31 3.13 6.80
CA TYR A 84 -18.40 2.04 7.06
C TYR A 84 -18.52 1.52 8.50
N ASP A 85 -18.26 0.23 8.66
CA ASP A 85 -18.20 -0.44 9.96
C ASP A 85 -16.74 -0.81 10.27
N GLU A 86 -16.17 -0.17 11.29
CA GLU A 86 -14.79 -0.39 11.73
C GLU A 86 -14.55 -1.76 12.37
N ARG A 87 -15.62 -2.46 12.80
CA ARG A 87 -15.51 -3.79 13.42
C ARG A 87 -15.53 -4.89 12.38
N GLU A 88 -16.42 -4.75 11.40
CA GLU A 88 -16.58 -5.71 10.31
C GLU A 88 -15.66 -5.42 9.12
N TYR A 89 -15.00 -4.26 9.10
CA TYR A 89 -14.14 -3.79 8.02
C TYR A 89 -14.85 -3.83 6.66
N VAL A 90 -16.03 -3.22 6.60
CA VAL A 90 -16.81 -3.09 5.36
C VAL A 90 -17.32 -1.67 5.16
N ALA A 91 -17.46 -1.26 3.90
CA ALA A 91 -18.10 0.00 3.53
C ALA A 91 -19.17 -0.22 2.46
N ILE A 92 -20.17 0.66 2.48
CA ILE A 92 -21.11 0.86 1.38
C ILE A 92 -20.91 2.28 0.84
N CYS A 93 -21.06 2.46 -0.47
CA CYS A 93 -20.79 3.73 -1.14
C CYS A 93 -21.86 4.03 -2.18
N ASP A 94 -22.29 5.30 -2.28
CA ASP A 94 -23.28 5.73 -3.25
C ASP A 94 -22.83 5.62 -4.72
N MET A 95 -21.52 5.52 -4.97
CA MET A 95 -20.96 5.34 -6.31
C MET A 95 -20.71 3.87 -6.70
N ILE A 96 -20.90 2.93 -5.78
CA ILE A 96 -20.75 1.48 -6.01
C ILE A 96 -21.95 0.79 -5.36
N GLU A 97 -23.04 0.68 -6.12
CA GLU A 97 -24.31 0.14 -5.63
C GLU A 97 -24.21 -1.37 -5.35
N ASP A 98 -25.00 -1.83 -4.37
CA ASP A 98 -25.19 -3.23 -4.01
C ASP A 98 -23.90 -4.00 -3.64
N GLU A 99 -22.92 -3.32 -3.05
CA GLU A 99 -21.68 -3.94 -2.58
C GLU A 99 -21.29 -3.55 -1.16
N TYR A 100 -20.95 -4.55 -0.34
CA TYR A 100 -20.16 -4.37 0.88
C TYR A 100 -18.68 -4.51 0.53
N ILE A 101 -18.00 -3.38 0.34
CA ILE A 101 -16.59 -3.32 -0.01
C ILE A 101 -15.76 -3.67 1.22
N THR A 102 -14.92 -4.70 1.13
CA THR A 102 -14.01 -5.08 2.22
C THR A 102 -12.92 -4.01 2.38
N LEU A 103 -12.69 -3.60 3.61
CA LEU A 103 -11.74 -2.56 3.98
C LEU A 103 -10.45 -3.14 4.55
N VAL A 104 -9.36 -2.43 4.31
CA VAL A 104 -8.04 -2.65 4.90
C VAL A 104 -7.41 -1.31 5.28
N GLY A 105 -6.69 -1.28 6.40
CA GLY A 105 -6.05 -0.07 6.91
C GLY A 105 -5.09 -0.37 8.07
N PRO A 106 -4.47 0.65 8.66
CA PRO A 106 -3.57 0.48 9.82
C PRO A 106 -4.26 -0.15 11.04
N TYR A 107 -5.59 -0.15 11.08
CA TYR A 107 -6.39 -0.67 12.20
C TYR A 107 -6.94 -2.09 11.96
N GLY A 108 -6.67 -2.70 10.81
CA GLY A 108 -7.09 -4.07 10.51
C GLY A 108 -7.58 -4.28 9.08
N GLY A 109 -8.27 -5.39 8.85
CA GLY A 109 -8.61 -5.89 7.52
C GLY A 109 -7.47 -6.68 6.87
N SER A 110 -7.70 -7.16 5.66
CA SER A 110 -6.72 -7.94 4.91
C SER A 110 -6.82 -7.63 3.42
N ILE A 111 -5.66 -7.54 2.78
CA ILE A 111 -5.53 -7.45 1.32
C ILE A 111 -4.60 -8.56 0.84
N SER A 112 -4.79 -9.03 -0.39
CA SER A 112 -3.96 -10.10 -0.91
C SER A 112 -2.51 -9.63 -1.11
N HIS A 113 -1.56 -10.47 -0.73
CA HIS A 113 -0.14 -10.27 -1.01
C HIS A 113 0.34 -11.08 -2.22
N GLU A 114 -0.58 -11.76 -2.90
CA GLU A 114 -0.29 -12.56 -4.08
C GLU A 114 -1.42 -12.43 -5.11
N THR A 115 -1.07 -12.50 -6.38
CA THR A 115 -2.03 -12.59 -7.47
C THR A 115 -2.23 -14.05 -7.86
N THR A 116 -3.35 -14.36 -8.51
CA THR A 116 -3.58 -15.67 -9.14
C THR A 116 -2.60 -15.97 -10.28
N SER A 117 -1.96 -14.94 -10.84
CA SER A 117 -0.95 -15.06 -11.89
C SER A 117 0.46 -15.38 -11.35
N GLY A 118 0.64 -15.30 -10.03
CA GLY A 118 1.88 -15.68 -9.35
C GLY A 118 2.82 -14.53 -8.99
N GLU A 119 2.42 -13.27 -9.23
CA GLU A 119 3.13 -12.14 -8.59
C GLU A 119 2.84 -12.13 -7.09
N ARG A 120 3.79 -11.65 -6.31
CA ARG A 120 3.62 -11.53 -4.86
C ARG A 120 4.48 -10.42 -4.28
N VAL A 121 4.15 -10.02 -3.07
CA VAL A 121 5.00 -9.17 -2.25
C VAL A 121 5.65 -9.96 -1.12
N GLU A 122 6.95 -9.74 -0.94
CA GLU A 122 7.73 -10.34 0.12
C GLU A 122 8.26 -9.25 1.05
N ILE A 123 8.26 -9.53 2.35
CA ILE A 123 8.63 -8.56 3.38
C ILE A 123 9.89 -9.06 4.07
N GLU A 124 10.88 -8.19 4.20
CA GLU A 124 12.11 -8.51 4.91
C GLU A 124 12.34 -7.50 6.03
N TYR A 125 12.31 -8.00 7.28
CA TYR A 125 12.66 -7.21 8.45
C TYR A 125 14.16 -6.90 8.47
N LEU A 126 14.49 -5.61 8.51
CA LEU A 126 15.88 -5.13 8.49
C LEU A 126 16.44 -4.96 9.90
N GLY A 127 15.60 -4.55 10.85
CA GLY A 127 16.01 -4.27 12.22
C GLY A 127 15.20 -3.15 12.86
N GLU A 128 15.67 -2.70 14.02
CA GLU A 128 15.01 -1.66 14.80
C GLU A 128 15.99 -0.62 15.34
N LYS A 129 15.45 0.59 15.58
CA LYS A 129 16.14 1.68 16.26
C LYS A 129 15.35 2.06 17.50
N VAL A 130 15.94 1.82 18.67
CA VAL A 130 15.37 2.26 19.93
C VAL A 130 15.69 3.74 20.13
N THR A 131 14.65 4.56 20.23
CA THR A 131 14.75 5.97 20.62
C THR A 131 14.20 6.15 22.04
N PRO A 132 14.44 7.28 22.72
CA PRO A 132 13.88 7.51 24.06
C PRO A 132 12.35 7.43 24.15
N TYR A 133 11.64 7.59 23.03
CA TYR A 133 10.18 7.68 22.99
C TYR A 133 9.51 6.46 22.35
N LYS A 134 10.20 5.77 21.44
CA LYS A 134 9.65 4.64 20.68
C LYS A 134 10.74 3.76 20.07
N THR A 135 10.39 2.51 19.81
CA THR A 135 11.15 1.61 18.94
C THR A 135 10.64 1.74 17.52
N LEU A 136 11.53 2.12 16.60
CA LEU A 136 11.25 2.22 15.17
C LEU A 136 11.68 0.92 14.50
N LYS A 137 10.74 0.20 13.90
CA LYS A 137 11.03 -0.96 13.04
C LYS A 137 11.32 -0.53 11.63
N TYR A 138 12.19 -1.24 10.93
CA TYR A 138 12.51 -0.99 9.53
C TYR A 138 12.36 -2.28 8.73
N GLU A 139 11.69 -2.17 7.60
CA GLU A 139 11.38 -3.28 6.70
C GLU A 139 11.66 -2.85 5.27
N GLN A 140 11.88 -3.84 4.40
CA GLN A 140 11.82 -3.65 2.96
C GLN A 140 10.74 -4.55 2.36
N ILE A 141 10.05 -4.01 1.35
CA ILE A 141 9.04 -4.74 0.59
C ILE A 141 9.62 -4.97 -0.80
N LEU A 142 9.59 -6.23 -1.22
CA LEU A 142 9.99 -6.66 -2.54
C LEU A 142 8.74 -7.02 -3.34
N PHE A 143 8.63 -6.47 -4.54
CA PHE A 143 7.72 -6.99 -5.55
C PHE A 143 8.41 -8.13 -6.28
N VAL A 144 7.74 -9.28 -6.36
CA VAL A 144 8.23 -10.45 -7.08
C VAL A 144 7.33 -10.73 -8.27
N ASP A 145 7.90 -10.68 -9.47
CA ASP A 145 7.16 -10.97 -10.70
C ASP A 145 6.93 -12.48 -10.91
N THR A 146 6.16 -12.83 -11.94
CA THR A 146 5.82 -14.23 -12.28
C THR A 146 7.03 -15.09 -12.67
N MET A 147 8.16 -14.46 -13.00
CA MET A 147 9.43 -15.13 -13.29
C MET A 147 10.33 -15.25 -12.06
N GLY A 148 9.92 -14.72 -10.92
CA GLY A 148 10.69 -14.70 -9.68
C GLY A 148 11.72 -13.57 -9.58
N ASN A 149 11.72 -12.59 -10.50
CA ASN A 149 12.57 -11.42 -10.36
C ASN A 149 12.08 -10.55 -9.21
N ARG A 150 13.02 -10.03 -8.42
CA ARG A 150 12.74 -9.25 -7.21
C ARG A 150 13.12 -7.79 -7.41
N GLU A 151 12.21 -6.88 -7.15
CA GLU A 151 12.46 -5.43 -7.12
C GLU A 151 12.11 -4.88 -5.73
N ILE A 152 13.01 -4.10 -5.13
CA ILE A 152 12.73 -3.44 -3.84
C ILE A 152 11.91 -2.20 -4.12
N ILE A 153 10.64 -2.24 -3.73
CA ILE A 153 9.68 -1.16 -3.99
C ILE A 153 9.53 -0.20 -2.82
N TYR A 154 9.91 -0.63 -1.62
CA TYR A 154 9.82 0.17 -0.42
C TYR A 154 10.88 -0.23 0.60
N ARG A 155 11.42 0.75 1.32
CA ARG A 155 12.32 0.52 2.44
C ARG A 155 12.24 1.67 3.44
N SER A 156 11.53 1.46 4.54
CA SER A 156 11.39 2.45 5.61
C SER A 156 10.75 1.80 6.84
N ASN A 157 10.14 2.58 7.72
CA ASN A 157 9.18 2.08 8.70
C ASN A 157 8.02 1.35 7.99
N PRO A 158 7.41 0.32 8.61
CA PRO A 158 6.32 -0.41 7.98
C PRO A 158 5.24 0.54 7.44
N PRO A 159 4.82 0.39 6.17
CA PRO A 159 3.72 1.19 5.62
C PRO A 159 2.40 0.81 6.33
N TYR A 160 1.36 1.60 6.11
CA TYR A 160 0.03 1.32 6.65
C TYR A 160 -0.56 0.05 6.04
N LEU A 161 -0.42 -0.13 4.73
CA LEU A 161 -0.79 -1.35 4.03
C LEU A 161 -0.16 -1.40 2.63
N TYR A 162 -0.18 -2.58 2.03
CA TYR A 162 0.13 -2.80 0.62
C TYR A 162 -0.48 -4.12 0.16
N GLY A 163 -0.75 -4.27 -1.13
CA GLY A 163 -1.29 -5.52 -1.66
C GLY A 163 -1.99 -5.34 -2.99
N PHE A 164 -2.62 -6.41 -3.44
CA PHE A 164 -3.28 -6.50 -4.74
C PHE A 164 -4.80 -6.41 -4.61
N SER A 165 -5.44 -5.90 -5.67
CA SER A 165 -6.89 -6.09 -5.88
C SER A 165 -7.22 -7.58 -6.04
N ASP A 166 -8.49 -7.94 -5.84
CA ASP A 166 -8.94 -9.33 -5.91
C ASP A 166 -8.74 -9.98 -7.29
N ASP A 167 -8.81 -9.17 -8.35
CA ASP A 167 -8.54 -9.62 -9.73
C ASP A 167 -7.04 -9.62 -10.09
N GLY A 168 -6.18 -9.10 -9.20
CA GLY A 168 -4.73 -9.02 -9.38
C GLY A 168 -4.26 -8.01 -10.44
N ASN A 169 -5.13 -7.10 -10.89
CA ASN A 169 -4.79 -6.10 -11.90
C ASN A 169 -4.31 -4.75 -11.31
N TYR A 170 -4.51 -4.54 -10.02
CA TYR A 170 -4.08 -3.34 -9.32
C TYR A 170 -3.22 -3.70 -8.11
N PHE A 171 -2.25 -2.86 -7.81
CA PHE A 171 -1.43 -2.93 -6.61
C PHE A 171 -1.48 -1.59 -5.90
N VAL A 172 -1.55 -1.61 -4.58
CA VAL A 172 -1.55 -0.41 -3.74
C VAL A 172 -0.45 -0.49 -2.70
N LEU A 173 0.15 0.65 -2.36
CA LEU A 173 0.98 0.84 -1.19
C LEU A 173 0.58 2.17 -0.54
N ALA A 174 0.29 2.14 0.77
CA ALA A 174 -0.08 3.32 1.54
C ALA A 174 0.86 3.49 2.74
N ASP A 175 1.47 4.67 2.89
CA ASP A 175 2.37 5.03 3.97
C ASP A 175 2.14 6.48 4.46
N ASP A 176 3.05 6.99 5.29
CA ASP A 176 3.01 8.38 5.76
C ASP A 176 3.09 9.42 4.62
N GLY A 177 3.60 9.04 3.44
CA GLY A 177 3.72 9.90 2.26
C GLY A 177 2.44 9.98 1.41
N GLY A 178 1.61 8.94 1.45
CA GLY A 178 0.35 8.89 0.74
C GLY A 178 -0.02 7.50 0.28
N ILE A 179 -0.77 7.44 -0.82
CA ILE A 179 -1.20 6.20 -1.47
C ILE A 179 -0.67 6.21 -2.89
N ASP A 180 0.08 5.18 -3.23
CA ASP A 180 0.53 4.86 -4.59
C ASP A 180 -0.30 3.69 -5.12
N VAL A 181 -0.81 3.83 -6.35
CA VAL A 181 -1.58 2.79 -7.03
C VAL A 181 -0.97 2.49 -8.38
N LEU A 182 -0.75 1.21 -8.64
CA LEU A 182 -0.24 0.68 -9.89
C LEU A 182 -1.33 -0.15 -10.59
N ARG A 183 -1.29 -0.15 -11.91
CA ARG A 183 -2.13 -0.97 -12.79
C ARG A 183 -1.27 -1.86 -13.67
N ARG A 184 -1.72 -3.08 -13.91
CA ARG A 184 -1.15 -4.01 -14.89
C ARG A 184 -1.39 -3.54 -16.33
N ILE A 185 -0.39 -3.69 -17.20
CA ILE A 185 -0.44 -3.40 -18.65
C ILE A 185 -0.65 -4.68 -19.46
#